data_AF-A0A7X6D081-F1
#
_entry.id   AF-A0A7X6D081-F1
#
_cell.length_a   1.000
_cell.length_b   1.000
_cell.length_c   1.000
_cell.angle_alpha   90.00
_cell.angle_beta   90.00
_cell.angle_gamma   90.00
#
_symmetry.space_group_name_H-M   'P 1'
#
loop_
_entity.id
_entity.type
_entity.pdbx_description
1 polymer ?
#
loop_
_entity_poly.entity_id
_entity_poly.type
_entity_poly.pdbx_seq_one_letter_code
_entity_poly.pdbx_strand_id
1 'polypeptide(L)'
;MACRSRTFWVDFTEAPEPGPGVVDSTLLAELAWERTRVPDTEVSLNPADVPQKVNLPTWIWLDNAAFEPVSIRAELDGYGLWAETTATPARLTLDPGTADATTHPTSGTCEATDGTIGTAWTPGASGSPPCGITYTRATTNGTTHPLSAALT
;
A
#
# COMPACT_ATOMS: atom_id res chain seq x y z
N MET A 1 -49.83 -4.58 2.83
CA MET A 1 -49.64 -3.65 3.97
C MET A 1 -48.14 -3.53 4.20
N ALA A 2 -47.56 -2.35 3.98
CA ALA A 2 -46.16 -2.12 4.30
C ALA A 2 -46.05 -1.70 5.78
N CYS A 3 -45.33 -2.48 6.59
CA CYS A 3 -44.96 -2.06 7.95
C CYS A 3 -44.09 -0.81 7.85
N ARG A 4 -44.52 0.29 8.49
CA ARG A 4 -43.69 1.49 8.62
C ARG A 4 -42.61 1.21 9.66
N SER A 5 -41.34 1.39 9.30
CA SER A 5 -40.25 1.40 10.28
C SER A 5 -40.50 2.51 11.29
N ARG A 6 -40.46 2.18 12.59
CA ARG A 6 -40.63 3.15 13.68
C ARG A 6 -39.28 3.26 14.39
N THR A 7 -38.81 4.48 14.58
CA THR A 7 -37.72 4.74 15.53
C THR A 7 -38.26 4.55 16.94
N PHE A 8 -37.50 3.85 17.78
CA PHE A 8 -37.80 3.64 19.19
C PHE A 8 -36.57 4.00 20.02
N TRP A 9 -36.79 4.44 21.24
CA TRP A 9 -35.72 4.74 22.19
C TRP A 9 -35.24 3.45 22.85
N VAL A 10 -33.93 3.27 22.94
CA VAL A 10 -33.25 2.22 23.71
C VAL A 10 -32.48 2.85 24.86
N ASP A 11 -32.28 2.10 25.93
CA ASP A 11 -31.43 2.56 27.04
C ASP A 11 -29.98 2.70 26.57
N PHE A 12 -29.26 3.68 27.11
CA PHE A 12 -27.90 4.01 26.67
C PHE A 12 -26.89 2.86 26.86
N THR A 13 -27.17 1.95 27.80
CA THR A 13 -26.31 0.79 28.10
C THR A 13 -26.63 -0.46 27.26
N GLU A 14 -27.66 -0.41 26.42
CA GLU A 14 -28.09 -1.54 25.60
C GLU A 14 -27.84 -1.22 24.13
N ALA A 15 -26.92 -1.95 23.49
CA ALA A 15 -26.67 -1.80 22.07
C ALA A 15 -27.94 -2.16 21.28
N PRO A 16 -28.45 -1.27 20.40
CA PRO A 16 -29.64 -1.54 19.62
C PRO A 16 -29.43 -2.77 18.70
N GLU A 17 -30.49 -3.55 18.49
CA GLU A 17 -30.44 -4.68 17.56
C GLU A 17 -30.08 -4.21 16.13
N PRO A 18 -29.36 -5.02 15.33
CA PRO A 18 -28.98 -4.67 13.97
C PRO A 18 -30.20 -4.30 13.11
N GLY A 19 -30.16 -3.14 12.45
CA GLY A 19 -31.25 -2.65 11.63
C GLY A 19 -30.91 -1.37 10.85
N PRO A 20 -31.83 -0.88 10.00
CA PRO A 20 -31.59 0.32 9.20
C PRO A 20 -31.27 1.53 10.08
N GLY A 21 -30.10 2.14 9.87
CA GLY A 21 -29.66 3.33 10.61
C GLY A 21 -29.05 3.06 11.99
N VAL A 22 -28.89 1.79 12.37
CA VAL A 22 -28.16 1.39 13.59
C VAL A 22 -26.67 1.31 13.28
N VAL A 23 -25.84 1.90 14.14
CA VAL A 23 -24.38 1.78 14.04
C VAL A 23 -23.98 0.36 14.44
N ASP A 24 -23.31 -0.34 13.53
CA ASP A 24 -22.73 -1.66 13.77
C ASP A 24 -21.20 -1.64 13.62
N SER A 25 -20.56 -2.79 13.86
CA SER A 25 -19.10 -2.91 13.70
C SER A 25 -18.65 -2.73 12.25
N THR A 26 -19.49 -3.05 11.26
CA THR A 26 -19.18 -2.85 9.84
C THR A 26 -19.05 -1.37 9.54
N LEU A 27 -20.02 -0.55 9.97
CA LEU A 27 -19.98 0.89 9.80
C LEU A 27 -18.81 1.53 10.55
N LEU A 28 -18.48 1.04 11.75
CA LEU A 28 -17.29 1.48 12.48
C LEU A 28 -16.00 1.11 11.75
N ALA A 29 -15.92 -0.07 11.13
CA ALA A 29 -14.77 -0.48 10.32
C ALA A 29 -14.64 0.39 9.07
N GLU A 30 -15.74 0.69 8.36
CA GLU A 30 -15.75 1.61 7.22
C GLU A 30 -15.32 3.03 7.62
N LEU A 31 -15.77 3.51 8.79
CA LEU A 31 -15.33 4.80 9.33
C LEU A 31 -13.84 4.80 9.67
N ALA A 32 -13.34 3.74 10.31
CA ALA A 32 -11.92 3.59 10.60
C ALA A 32 -11.10 3.59 9.29
N TRP A 33 -11.55 2.85 8.28
CA TRP A 33 -10.95 2.81 6.95
C TRP A 33 -10.89 4.19 6.28
N GLU A 34 -12.00 4.96 6.26
CA GLU A 34 -12.05 6.31 5.69
C GLU A 34 -11.08 7.29 6.40
N ARG A 35 -10.89 7.09 7.69
CA ARG A 35 -10.03 7.92 8.55
C ARG A 35 -8.56 7.49 8.51
N THR A 36 -8.24 6.31 8.02
CA THR A 36 -6.85 5.84 7.88
C THR A 36 -6.08 6.77 6.95
N ARG A 37 -4.87 7.13 7.37
CA ARG A 37 -3.91 7.91 6.57
C ARG A 37 -2.62 7.11 6.49
N VAL A 38 -2.29 6.68 5.27
CA VAL A 38 -1.02 6.00 5.01
C VAL A 38 0.02 7.09 4.75
N PRO A 39 1.12 7.14 5.51
CA PRO A 39 2.19 8.11 5.27
C PRO A 39 2.86 7.87 3.91
N ASP A 40 3.39 8.93 3.32
CA ASP A 40 4.23 8.81 2.13
C ASP A 40 5.43 7.91 2.47
N THR A 41 5.68 6.90 1.62
CA THR A 41 6.75 5.93 1.83
C THR A 41 7.84 6.16 0.81
N GLU A 42 9.08 6.32 1.28
CA GLU A 42 10.25 6.40 0.41
C GLU A 42 10.75 5.00 0.06
N VAL A 43 10.95 4.76 -1.24
CA VAL A 43 11.51 3.51 -1.75
C VAL A 43 13.01 3.68 -1.97
N SER A 44 13.79 2.72 -1.51
CA SER A 44 15.23 2.68 -1.71
C SER A 44 15.57 2.15 -3.10
N LEU A 45 16.52 2.79 -3.78
CA LEU A 45 16.97 2.40 -5.12
C LEU A 45 18.49 2.41 -5.25
N ASN A 46 19.03 1.51 -6.08
CA ASN A 46 20.45 1.49 -6.43
C ASN A 46 20.64 1.04 -7.90
N PRO A 47 21.31 1.85 -8.75
CA PRO A 47 21.96 3.13 -8.44
C PRO A 47 20.98 4.26 -8.11
N ALA A 48 21.26 5.00 -7.03
CA ALA A 48 20.49 6.17 -6.57
C ALA A 48 20.92 7.45 -7.29
N ASP A 49 19.99 8.40 -7.46
CA ASP A 49 20.25 9.80 -7.84
C ASP A 49 21.08 10.01 -9.10
N VAL A 50 21.05 9.04 -10.02
CA VAL A 50 21.74 9.11 -11.32
C VAL A 50 20.80 8.70 -12.45
N PRO A 51 20.99 9.24 -13.66
CA PRO A 51 20.31 8.73 -14.84
C PRO A 51 20.55 7.22 -14.97
N GLN A 52 19.47 6.47 -15.15
CA GLN A 52 19.56 5.02 -15.26
C GLN A 52 20.37 4.63 -16.49
N LYS A 53 21.28 3.69 -16.31
CA LYS A 53 22.18 3.22 -17.38
C LYS A 53 21.53 2.08 -18.12
N VAL A 54 21.65 2.11 -19.45
CA VAL A 54 21.14 1.04 -20.32
C VAL A 54 21.83 -0.28 -20.00
N ASN A 55 21.04 -1.35 -19.92
CA ASN A 55 21.47 -2.71 -19.56
C ASN A 55 22.11 -2.83 -18.16
N LEU A 56 21.94 -1.84 -17.29
CA LEU A 56 22.31 -1.94 -15.89
C LEU A 56 21.05 -2.17 -15.05
N PRO A 57 20.96 -3.28 -14.29
CA PRO A 57 19.84 -3.48 -13.39
C PRO A 57 19.84 -2.46 -12.27
N THR A 58 18.66 -1.95 -11.95
CA THR A 58 18.39 -1.06 -10.83
C THR A 58 17.66 -1.86 -9.76
N TRP A 59 18.27 -2.01 -8.59
CA TRP A 59 17.64 -2.62 -7.42
C TRP A 59 16.67 -1.62 -6.81
N ILE A 60 15.50 -2.11 -6.45
CA ILE A 60 14.46 -1.34 -5.78
C ILE A 60 13.99 -2.17 -4.60
N TRP A 61 13.98 -1.60 -3.40
CA TRP A 61 13.53 -2.29 -2.21
C TRP A 61 12.93 -1.31 -1.22
N LEU A 62 12.18 -1.85 -0.28
CA LEU A 62 11.56 -1.11 0.80
C LEU A 62 12.02 -1.71 2.12
N ASP A 63 12.70 -0.88 2.92
CA ASP A 63 13.26 -1.28 4.21
C ASP A 63 12.16 -1.38 5.28
N ASN A 64 12.24 -2.39 6.15
CA ASN A 64 11.26 -2.64 7.22
C ASN A 64 11.08 -1.43 8.16
N ALA A 65 12.14 -0.63 8.37
CA ALA A 65 12.09 0.57 9.20
C ALA A 65 11.31 1.73 8.57
N ALA A 66 11.05 1.68 7.26
CA ALA A 66 10.19 2.63 6.56
C ALA A 66 8.71 2.19 6.59
N PHE A 67 8.41 1.04 7.22
CA PHE A 67 7.14 0.36 7.07
C PHE A 67 6.52 -0.13 8.40
N GLU A 68 5.77 0.74 9.07
CA GLU A 68 4.96 0.36 10.23
C GLU A 68 3.46 0.27 9.83
N PRO A 69 2.77 -0.86 10.09
CA PRO A 69 1.33 -0.95 9.87
C PRO A 69 0.60 0.16 10.63
N VAL A 70 -0.30 0.85 9.94
CA VAL A 70 -1.11 1.91 10.55
C VAL A 70 -2.46 1.32 10.95
N SER A 71 -2.70 1.26 12.25
CA SER A 71 -3.97 0.82 12.82
C SER A 71 -4.77 2.00 13.35
N ILE A 72 -6.03 2.10 12.92
CA ILE A 72 -7.00 3.07 13.44
C ILE A 72 -8.19 2.30 13.99
N ARG A 73 -8.63 2.70 15.18
CA ARG A 73 -9.80 2.16 15.86
C ARG A 73 -10.91 3.19 15.87
N ALA A 74 -12.10 2.79 15.44
CA ALA A 74 -13.34 3.52 15.64
C ALA A 74 -14.14 2.85 16.75
N GLU A 75 -14.69 3.63 17.67
CA GLU A 75 -15.50 3.12 18.76
C GLU A 75 -16.70 4.00 19.05
N LEU A 76 -17.74 3.36 19.57
CA LEU A 76 -18.94 4.02 20.06
C LEU A 76 -18.95 3.93 21.59
N ASP A 77 -18.61 5.06 22.21
CA ASP A 77 -18.47 5.17 23.66
C ASP A 77 -19.76 4.77 24.39
N GLY A 78 -19.60 3.97 25.44
CA GLY A 78 -20.72 3.51 26.30
C GLY A 78 -21.43 2.25 25.81
N TYR A 79 -21.20 1.82 24.56
CA TYR A 79 -21.86 0.64 23.96
C TYR A 79 -20.95 -0.58 23.84
N GLY A 80 -19.65 -0.43 24.11
CA GLY A 80 -18.66 -1.51 23.94
C GLY A 80 -18.45 -1.93 22.48
N LEU A 81 -19.00 -1.17 21.53
CA LEU A 81 -18.87 -1.39 20.10
C LEU A 81 -17.62 -0.68 19.58
N TRP A 82 -16.77 -1.44 18.91
CA TRP A 82 -15.56 -0.91 18.28
C TRP A 82 -15.21 -1.76 17.06
N ALA A 83 -14.44 -1.16 16.16
CA ALA A 83 -13.78 -1.85 15.07
C ALA A 83 -12.40 -1.24 14.86
N GLU A 84 -11.44 -2.08 14.53
CA GLU A 84 -10.07 -1.67 14.21
C GLU A 84 -9.76 -2.03 12.77
N THR A 85 -9.11 -1.12 12.07
CA THR A 85 -8.67 -1.29 10.69
C THR A 85 -7.17 -1.05 10.62
N THR A 86 -6.45 -2.01 10.04
CA THR A 86 -5.00 -1.96 9.88
C THR A 86 -4.65 -1.94 8.40
N ALA A 87 -3.93 -0.90 7.96
CA ALA A 87 -3.37 -0.83 6.62
C ALA A 87 -1.99 -1.48 6.60
N THR A 88 -1.87 -2.59 5.87
CA THR A 88 -0.62 -3.31 5.64
C THR A 88 -0.43 -3.50 4.14
N PRO A 89 0.72 -3.11 3.57
CA PRO A 89 1.01 -3.28 2.16
C PRO A 89 1.26 -4.76 1.90
N ALA A 90 0.72 -5.22 0.79
CA ALA A 90 0.98 -6.54 0.28
C ALA A 90 2.07 -6.52 -0.79
N ARG A 91 2.19 -5.43 -1.57
CA ARG A 91 3.01 -5.44 -2.79
C ARG A 91 3.37 -4.05 -3.30
N LEU A 92 4.48 -3.98 -4.02
CA LEU A 92 4.96 -2.82 -4.77
C LEU A 92 4.87 -3.08 -6.28
N THR A 93 4.12 -2.27 -6.99
CA THR A 93 4.04 -2.30 -8.46
C THR A 93 4.93 -1.22 -9.06
N LEU A 94 5.78 -1.63 -10.01
CA LEU A 94 6.75 -0.77 -10.70
C LEU A 94 6.27 -0.42 -12.10
N ASP A 95 6.28 0.87 -12.44
CA ASP A 95 6.05 1.38 -13.78
C ASP A 95 7.29 2.11 -14.30
N PRO A 96 8.03 1.53 -15.27
CA PRO A 96 9.21 2.16 -15.86
C PRO A 96 8.94 3.44 -16.68
N GLY A 97 7.67 3.74 -16.99
CA GLY A 97 7.27 4.88 -17.83
C GLY A 97 7.60 4.71 -19.33
N THR A 98 8.03 3.52 -19.73
CA THR A 98 8.38 3.16 -21.11
C THR A 98 8.29 1.64 -21.33
N ALA A 99 8.02 1.24 -22.58
CA ALA A 99 8.10 -0.16 -23.00
C ALA A 99 9.55 -0.64 -23.19
N ASP A 100 10.51 0.28 -23.25
CA ASP A 100 11.94 -0.03 -23.43
C ASP A 100 12.64 -0.36 -22.10
N ALA A 101 11.94 -1.09 -21.23
CA ALA A 101 12.44 -1.51 -19.92
C ALA A 101 11.86 -2.88 -19.54
N THR A 102 12.66 -3.67 -18.84
CA THR A 102 12.25 -4.93 -18.26
C THR A 102 12.13 -4.76 -16.75
N THR A 103 10.98 -5.11 -16.19
CA THR A 103 10.78 -5.20 -14.75
C THR A 103 11.26 -6.53 -14.21
N HIS A 104 11.70 -6.52 -12.95
CA HIS A 104 12.08 -7.70 -12.18
C HIS A 104 11.28 -7.67 -10.88
N PRO A 105 10.45 -8.70 -10.59
CA PRO A 105 10.12 -9.81 -11.48
C PRO A 105 9.38 -9.32 -12.73
N THR A 106 9.28 -10.17 -13.76
CA THR A 106 8.64 -9.82 -15.05
C THR A 106 7.18 -9.36 -14.90
N SER A 107 6.52 -9.71 -13.80
CA SER A 107 5.18 -9.21 -13.47
C SER A 107 5.14 -7.70 -13.16
N GLY A 108 6.30 -7.08 -12.90
CA GLY A 108 6.38 -5.71 -12.39
C GLY A 108 5.85 -5.53 -10.98
N THR A 109 5.52 -6.62 -10.28
CA THR A 109 4.95 -6.59 -8.94
C THR A 109 5.86 -7.37 -7.98
N CYS A 110 6.33 -6.68 -6.95
CA CYS A 110 7.17 -7.22 -5.90
C CYS A 110 6.32 -7.47 -4.66
N GLU A 111 6.15 -8.73 -4.27
CA GLU A 111 5.37 -9.12 -3.10
C GLU A 111 6.14 -8.82 -1.79
N ALA A 112 5.41 -8.45 -0.75
CA ALA A 112 5.95 -8.29 0.59
C ALA A 112 6.23 -9.65 1.22
N THR A 113 7.41 -9.80 1.81
CA THR A 113 7.83 -10.96 2.61
C THR A 113 8.28 -10.45 3.97
N ASP A 114 7.59 -10.87 5.03
CA ASP A 114 7.91 -10.50 6.42
C ASP A 114 8.06 -8.98 6.65
N GLY A 115 7.17 -8.19 6.03
CA GLY A 115 7.15 -6.72 6.13
C GLY A 115 8.14 -5.99 5.21
N THR A 116 9.00 -6.72 4.49
CA THR A 116 9.94 -6.15 3.51
C THR A 116 9.50 -6.39 2.08
N ILE A 117 9.83 -5.48 1.18
CA ILE A 117 9.62 -5.67 -0.26
C ILE A 117 10.96 -5.61 -0.98
N GLY A 118 11.25 -6.66 -1.76
CA GLY A 118 12.53 -6.78 -2.48
C GLY A 118 13.68 -7.19 -1.55
N THR A 119 14.90 -6.84 -1.94
CA THR A 119 16.10 -7.11 -1.14
C THR A 119 17.08 -5.97 -1.32
N ALA A 120 17.58 -5.45 -0.20
CA ALA A 120 18.57 -4.39 -0.19
C ALA A 120 19.81 -4.76 -1.00
N TRP A 121 20.27 -3.83 -1.84
CA TRP A 121 21.48 -4.04 -2.60
C TRP A 121 22.70 -4.05 -1.67
N THR A 122 23.62 -4.99 -1.90
CA THR A 122 24.90 -5.06 -1.19
C THR A 122 26.08 -4.93 -2.17
N PRO A 123 27.22 -4.35 -1.77
CA PRO A 123 28.42 -4.31 -2.61
C PRO A 123 28.79 -5.68 -3.18
N GLY A 124 28.91 -5.76 -4.51
CA GLY A 124 29.19 -7.00 -5.23
C GLY A 124 27.96 -7.80 -5.65
N ALA A 125 26.75 -7.38 -5.28
CA ALA A 125 25.53 -7.94 -5.84
C ALA A 125 25.50 -7.72 -7.37
N SER A 126 25.24 -8.80 -8.09
CA SER A 126 25.23 -8.84 -9.55
C SER A 126 24.07 -9.71 -10.04
N GLY A 127 23.70 -9.55 -11.32
CA GLY A 127 22.55 -10.24 -11.91
C GLY A 127 21.25 -9.45 -11.79
N SER A 128 20.12 -10.14 -11.90
CA SER A 128 18.81 -9.52 -11.82
C SER A 128 18.39 -9.30 -10.36
N PRO A 129 17.90 -8.11 -10.00
CA PRO A 129 17.35 -7.86 -8.68
C PRO A 129 16.06 -8.65 -8.47
N PRO A 130 15.73 -9.04 -7.22
CA PRO A 130 14.44 -9.64 -6.91
C PRO A 130 13.28 -8.67 -7.13
N CYS A 131 13.53 -7.37 -6.93
CA CYS A 131 12.63 -6.28 -7.25
C CYS A 131 13.43 -5.14 -7.90
N GLY A 132 13.05 -4.72 -9.10
CA GLY A 132 13.83 -3.72 -9.83
C GLY A 132 13.48 -3.58 -11.30
N ILE A 133 14.29 -2.79 -12.01
CA ILE A 133 14.06 -2.45 -13.43
C ILE A 133 15.39 -2.50 -14.19
N THR A 134 15.35 -2.82 -15.48
CA THR A 134 16.49 -2.68 -16.39
C THR A 134 16.02 -2.01 -17.67
N TYR A 135 16.51 -0.79 -17.93
CA TYR A 135 16.24 -0.10 -19.19
C TYR A 135 17.06 -0.70 -20.33
N THR A 136 16.43 -0.97 -21.46
CA THR A 136 17.06 -1.64 -22.62
C THR A 136 17.41 -0.66 -23.74
N ARG A 137 16.91 0.58 -23.67
CA ARG A 137 17.19 1.66 -24.63
C ARG A 137 17.51 2.96 -23.93
N ALA A 138 18.43 3.73 -24.52
CA ALA A 138 18.70 5.10 -24.11
C ALA A 138 17.58 6.03 -24.58
N THR A 139 17.25 7.02 -23.76
CA THR A 139 16.37 8.12 -24.16
C THR A 139 17.00 8.95 -25.28
N THR A 140 16.22 9.31 -26.28
CA THR A 140 16.65 10.19 -27.38
C THR A 140 16.21 11.63 -27.12
N ASN A 141 16.98 12.62 -27.58
CA ASN A 141 16.60 14.04 -27.54
C ASN A 141 16.32 14.63 -26.14
N GLY A 142 16.90 14.05 -25.08
CA GLY A 142 16.79 14.60 -23.72
C GLY A 142 15.42 14.40 -23.05
N THR A 143 14.54 13.57 -23.60
CA THR A 143 13.30 13.18 -22.92
C THR A 143 13.62 12.29 -21.72
N THR A 144 12.79 12.36 -20.67
CA THR A 144 12.92 11.52 -19.47
C THR A 144 11.63 10.71 -19.30
N HIS A 145 11.76 9.44 -18.94
CA HIS A 145 10.63 8.59 -18.54
C HIS A 145 10.54 8.58 -17.02
N PRO A 146 9.42 9.04 -16.43
CA PRO A 146 9.26 8.99 -14.99
C PRO A 146 9.07 7.54 -14.54
N LEU A 147 9.97 7.07 -13.68
CA LEU A 147 9.78 5.85 -12.91
C LEU A 147 8.75 6.12 -11.81
N SER A 148 7.67 5.34 -11.79
CA SER A 148 6.67 5.37 -10.72
C SER A 148 6.62 4.04 -9.98
N ALA A 149 6.37 4.09 -8.68
CA ALA A 149 6.14 2.91 -7.86
C ALA A 149 4.87 3.12 -7.04
N ALA A 150 3.99 2.11 -7.04
CA ALA A 150 2.72 2.14 -6.33
C ALA A 150 2.67 1.03 -5.30
N LEU A 151 2.38 1.38 -4.05
CA LEU A 151 2.25 0.44 -2.96
C LEU A 151 0.77 0.12 -2.74
N THR A 152 0.45 -1.16 -2.57
CA THR A 152 -0.91 -1.65 -2.24
C THR A 152 -0.86 -2.71 -1.17
#